data_AF-A0A6G3SAE2-F1
#
_entry.id   AF-A0A6G3SAE2-F1
#
_cell.length_a   1.000
_cell.length_b   1.000
_cell.length_c   1.000
_cell.angle_alpha   90.00
_cell.angle_beta   90.00
_cell.angle_gamma   90.00
#
_symmetry.space_group_name_H-M   'P 1'
#
loop_
_entity.id
_entity.type
_entity.pdbx_description
1 polymer ?
#
loop_
_entity_poly.entity_id
_entity_poly.type
_entity_poly.pdbx_seq_one_letter_code
_entity_poly.pdbx_strand_id
1 'polypeptide(L)'
;MIPAVRAIGRAALAARPLSLDELNIRAQLLARHDRSYLVPVEVFQDFAALLTDPRRAGGPFRALSVNGRRWFGYRSTYYDTADLRTYHDHRQGRRLRYKIRERLYQDTGERQFEIKLKNGHGETVKHRRLLHGDEHVLDPAGQGFLAGVLGGAYGVAAPQGLRPSLVTDYQRATFVADGQRVTCDAGLVVRDVCDGRVVRADGGLVLVETKTRGQLTEADRVLHRFGVRAAEFTKYCGGFAALRPDLGVNRWARAVRLAFPRGAC
;
A
#
# COMPACT_ATOMS: atom_id res chain seq x y z
N MET A 1 17.89 12.15 7.72
CA MET A 1 17.23 10.86 7.40
C MET A 1 15.85 10.82 8.06
N ILE A 2 14.79 10.53 7.31
CA ILE A 2 13.38 10.55 7.77
C ILE A 2 13.21 9.61 8.99
N PRO A 3 12.66 10.08 10.14
CA PRO A 3 12.51 9.26 11.36
C PRO A 3 11.81 7.92 11.12
N ALA A 4 10.68 7.92 10.41
CA ALA A 4 9.93 6.72 10.07
C ALA A 4 10.74 5.73 9.23
N VAL A 5 11.58 6.19 8.30
CA VAL A 5 12.46 5.30 7.51
C VAL A 5 13.50 4.63 8.40
N ARG A 6 14.09 5.37 9.36
CA ARG A 6 14.99 4.79 10.37
C ARG A 6 14.28 3.76 11.23
N ALA A 7 13.06 4.05 11.66
CA ALA A 7 12.28 3.17 12.51
C ALA A 7 11.98 1.82 11.82
N ILE A 8 11.48 1.84 10.57
CA ILE A 8 11.19 0.59 9.84
C ILE A 8 12.47 -0.21 9.56
N GLY A 9 13.60 0.47 9.29
CA GLY A 9 14.89 -0.19 9.06
C GLY A 9 15.40 -0.91 10.30
N ARG A 10 15.38 -0.24 11.47
CA ARG A 10 15.77 -0.85 12.75
C ARG A 10 14.90 -2.06 13.09
N ALA A 11 13.58 -1.93 12.95
CA ALA A 11 12.64 -3.02 13.19
C ALA A 11 12.91 -4.23 12.26
N ALA A 12 13.17 -3.98 10.97
CA ALA A 12 13.44 -5.03 10.00
C ALA A 12 14.78 -5.76 10.28
N LEU A 13 15.80 -5.04 10.75
CA LEU A 13 17.10 -5.62 11.13
C LEU A 13 17.01 -6.45 12.42
N ALA A 14 16.20 -6.02 13.39
CA ALA A 14 16.01 -6.74 14.65
C ALA A 14 15.24 -8.07 14.49
N ALA A 15 14.31 -8.13 13.54
CA ALA A 15 13.51 -9.33 13.28
C ALA A 15 14.34 -10.45 12.63
N ARG A 16 13.96 -11.72 12.86
CA ARG A 16 14.53 -12.84 12.09
C ARG A 16 14.16 -12.70 10.59
N PRO A 17 15.06 -12.96 9.63
CA PRO A 17 14.76 -12.82 8.20
C PRO A 17 13.85 -13.96 7.71
N LEU A 18 13.06 -13.76 6.66
CA LEU A 18 12.47 -14.81 5.80
C LEU A 18 12.62 -14.47 4.32
N SER A 19 12.73 -15.49 3.46
CA SER A 19 12.88 -15.29 2.02
C SER A 19 11.57 -14.89 1.32
N LEU A 20 11.66 -14.40 0.08
CA LEU A 20 10.48 -14.10 -0.73
C LEU A 20 9.64 -15.35 -1.02
N ASP A 21 10.28 -16.50 -1.28
CA ASP A 21 9.58 -17.76 -1.53
C ASP A 21 8.83 -18.24 -0.28
N GLU A 22 9.49 -18.16 0.89
CA GLU A 22 8.86 -18.45 2.17
C GLU A 22 7.65 -17.54 2.43
N LEU A 23 7.75 -16.25 2.10
CA LEU A 23 6.64 -15.31 2.18
C LEU A 23 5.51 -15.67 1.23
N ASN A 24 5.81 -16.05 -0.01
CA ASN A 24 4.81 -16.43 -1.00
C ASN A 24 4.04 -17.68 -0.56
N ILE A 25 4.71 -18.68 0.00
CA ILE A 25 4.08 -19.89 0.54
C ILE A 25 3.17 -19.56 1.73
N ARG A 26 3.67 -18.79 2.70
CA ARG A 26 2.96 -18.55 3.98
C ARG A 26 1.89 -17.46 3.91
N ALA A 27 2.08 -16.46 3.06
CA ALA A 27 1.31 -15.22 3.12
C ALA A 27 1.20 -14.48 1.77
N GLN A 28 0.98 -15.20 0.66
CA GLN A 28 0.67 -14.57 -0.63
C GLN A 28 -0.53 -13.62 -0.49
N LEU A 29 -1.59 -14.11 0.18
CA LEU A 29 -2.82 -13.41 0.54
C LEU A 29 -3.41 -12.64 -0.66
N LEU A 30 -3.71 -13.33 -1.77
CA LEU A 30 -4.24 -12.69 -2.99
C LEU A 30 -5.67 -12.16 -2.81
N ALA A 31 -6.49 -12.91 -2.10
CA ALA A 31 -7.81 -12.57 -1.58
C ALA A 31 -7.68 -12.31 -0.07
N ARG A 32 -8.01 -11.10 0.38
CA ARG A 32 -7.76 -10.68 1.77
C ARG A 32 -8.53 -9.44 2.21
N HIS A 33 -8.53 -9.24 3.53
CA HIS A 33 -8.87 -7.98 4.18
C HIS A 33 -7.60 -7.19 4.52
N ASP A 34 -7.63 -5.91 4.18
CA ASP A 34 -6.56 -4.95 4.46
C ASP A 34 -7.07 -3.87 5.41
N ARG A 35 -6.36 -3.62 6.51
CA ARG A 35 -6.56 -2.43 7.36
C ARG A 35 -5.31 -1.57 7.32
N SER A 36 -5.50 -0.26 7.27
CA SER A 36 -4.42 0.72 7.23
C SER A 36 -4.42 1.54 8.51
N TYR A 37 -3.25 1.87 9.03
CA TYR A 37 -3.05 2.64 10.25
C TYR A 37 -1.96 3.68 9.99
N LEU A 38 -2.14 4.89 10.51
CA LEU A 38 -1.11 5.92 10.55
C LEU A 38 -0.51 5.90 11.96
N VAL A 39 0.70 5.37 12.08
CA VAL A 39 1.33 5.04 13.38
C VAL A 39 2.48 6.02 13.64
N PRO A 40 2.44 6.80 14.73
CA PRO A 40 3.60 7.58 15.18
C PRO A 40 4.84 6.71 15.38
N VAL A 41 6.03 7.24 15.11
CA VAL A 41 7.29 6.48 15.16
C VAL A 41 7.51 5.82 16.52
N GLU A 42 7.22 6.52 17.60
CA GLU A 42 7.41 6.03 18.97
C GLU A 42 6.54 4.79 19.20
N VAL A 43 5.26 4.88 18.85
CA VAL A 43 4.30 3.76 18.92
C VAL A 43 4.70 2.64 17.97
N PHE A 44 5.21 2.96 16.78
CA PHE A 44 5.65 1.95 15.82
C PHE A 44 6.82 1.13 16.34
N GLN A 45 7.77 1.75 17.06
CA GLN A 45 8.92 1.04 17.63
C GLN A 45 8.47 0.00 18.66
N ASP A 46 7.57 0.37 19.57
CA ASP A 46 7.01 -0.56 20.57
C ASP A 46 6.16 -1.65 19.90
N PHE A 47 5.32 -1.27 18.94
CA PHE A 47 4.53 -2.21 18.15
C PHE A 47 5.40 -3.25 17.43
N ALA A 48 6.47 -2.80 16.76
CA ALA A 48 7.37 -3.68 16.04
C ALA A 48 8.13 -4.61 16.99
N ALA A 49 8.63 -4.08 18.12
CA ALA A 49 9.31 -4.88 19.14
C ALA A 49 8.42 -6.03 19.63
N LEU A 50 7.14 -5.74 19.95
CA LEU A 50 6.17 -6.75 20.38
C LEU A 50 5.88 -7.80 19.29
N LEU A 51 5.74 -7.39 18.03
CA LEU A 51 5.48 -8.34 16.93
C LEU A 51 6.66 -9.28 16.70
N THR A 52 7.88 -8.81 16.91
CA THR A 52 9.11 -9.55 16.62
C THR A 52 9.71 -10.25 17.84
N ASP A 53 9.10 -10.11 19.04
CA ASP A 53 9.61 -10.74 20.27
C ASP A 53 9.63 -12.26 20.11
N PRO A 54 10.79 -12.91 20.30
CA PRO A 54 10.92 -14.37 20.18
C PRO A 54 10.05 -15.15 21.17
N ARG A 55 9.60 -14.52 22.27
CA ARG A 55 8.74 -15.11 23.30
C ARG A 55 7.25 -14.98 23.00
N ARG A 56 6.87 -14.38 21.86
CA ARG A 56 5.46 -14.23 21.47
C ARG A 56 4.80 -15.61 21.31
N ALA A 57 3.63 -15.80 21.92
CA ALA A 57 2.92 -17.09 21.95
C ALA A 57 2.57 -17.65 20.55
N GLY A 58 2.33 -16.79 19.56
CA GLY A 58 2.11 -17.16 18.15
C GLY A 58 3.37 -17.18 17.28
N GLY A 59 4.55 -17.19 17.90
CA GLY A 59 5.86 -17.02 17.26
C GLY A 59 6.15 -15.56 16.84
N PRO A 60 7.43 -15.20 16.66
CA PRO A 60 7.80 -13.87 16.20
C PRO A 60 7.46 -13.68 14.72
N PHE A 61 7.01 -12.48 14.36
CA PHE A 61 7.01 -12.06 12.96
C PHE A 61 8.45 -12.01 12.43
N ARG A 62 8.64 -12.50 11.21
CA ARG A 62 9.91 -12.47 10.47
C ARG A 62 9.90 -11.37 9.42
N ALA A 63 11.03 -10.70 9.19
CA ALA A 63 11.15 -9.66 8.17
C ALA A 63 11.53 -10.26 6.81
N LEU A 64 10.86 -9.80 5.74
CA LEU A 64 11.24 -10.14 4.37
C LEU A 64 12.69 -9.72 4.13
N SER A 65 13.50 -10.65 3.64
CA SER A 65 14.89 -10.46 3.27
C SER A 65 15.12 -10.93 1.84
N VAL A 66 15.67 -10.05 1.01
CA VAL A 66 16.05 -10.35 -0.38
C VAL A 66 17.46 -9.81 -0.58
N ASN A 67 18.40 -10.69 -0.94
CA ASN A 67 19.82 -10.33 -1.13
C ASN A 67 20.41 -9.56 0.09
N GLY A 68 20.06 -10.01 1.31
CA GLY A 68 20.50 -9.38 2.56
C GLY A 68 19.79 -8.07 2.95
N ARG A 69 19.04 -7.43 2.04
CA ARG A 69 18.24 -6.23 2.33
C ARG A 69 16.91 -6.61 2.98
N ARG A 70 16.41 -5.77 3.92
CA ARG A 70 15.16 -6.03 4.67
C ARG A 70 14.12 -4.93 4.64
N TRP A 71 14.44 -3.81 4.00
CA TRP A 71 13.48 -2.79 3.60
C TRP A 71 13.89 -2.30 2.21
N PHE A 72 12.92 -1.89 1.42
CA PHE A 72 13.09 -1.69 -0.02
C PHE A 72 12.40 -0.41 -0.50
N GLY A 73 12.93 0.16 -1.57
CA GLY A 73 12.34 1.29 -2.29
C GLY A 73 11.25 0.82 -3.25
N TYR A 74 10.12 1.52 -3.23
CA TYR A 74 8.99 1.26 -4.09
C TYR A 74 8.56 2.54 -4.79
N ARG A 75 8.34 2.45 -6.11
CA ARG A 75 7.63 3.46 -6.89
C ARG A 75 6.36 2.89 -7.49
N SER A 76 5.26 3.62 -7.46
CA SER A 76 4.04 3.24 -8.15
C SER A 76 3.51 4.38 -8.99
N THR A 77 3.24 4.10 -10.26
CA THR A 77 2.51 4.98 -11.17
C THR A 77 1.07 4.49 -11.25
N TYR A 78 0.11 5.29 -10.80
CA TYR A 78 -1.31 4.97 -10.87
C TYR A 78 -1.91 5.48 -12.16
N TYR A 79 -2.87 4.74 -12.69
CA TYR A 79 -3.57 5.06 -13.93
C TYR A 79 -5.05 5.30 -13.62
N ASP A 80 -5.59 6.37 -14.19
CA ASP A 80 -7.01 6.72 -14.08
C ASP A 80 -7.48 7.45 -15.35
N THR A 81 -8.78 7.63 -15.48
CA THR A 81 -9.37 8.45 -16.55
C THR A 81 -9.12 9.94 -16.31
N ALA A 82 -9.37 10.76 -17.32
CA ALA A 82 -9.11 12.19 -17.24
C ALA A 82 -9.87 12.91 -16.12
N ASP A 83 -11.09 12.46 -15.85
CA ASP A 83 -12.00 12.90 -14.80
C ASP A 83 -11.75 12.20 -13.44
N LEU A 84 -10.69 11.39 -13.32
CA LEU A 84 -10.34 10.63 -12.11
C LEU A 84 -11.47 9.72 -11.58
N ARG A 85 -12.08 8.93 -12.47
CA ARG A 85 -13.18 8.03 -12.12
C ARG A 85 -12.84 7.11 -10.94
N THR A 86 -11.64 6.52 -10.94
CA THR A 86 -11.20 5.64 -9.85
C THR A 86 -11.13 6.36 -8.51
N TYR A 87 -10.64 7.60 -8.49
CA TYR A 87 -10.65 8.43 -7.30
C TYR A 87 -12.08 8.65 -6.78
N HIS A 88 -12.99 9.05 -7.67
CA HIS A 88 -14.39 9.33 -7.30
C HIS A 88 -15.13 8.08 -6.82
N ASP A 89 -14.94 6.93 -7.47
CA ASP A 89 -15.51 5.66 -7.03
C ASP A 89 -15.05 5.28 -5.62
N HIS A 90 -13.76 5.51 -5.32
CA HIS A 90 -13.25 5.34 -3.97
C HIS A 90 -13.83 6.34 -3.00
N ARG A 91 -13.91 7.62 -3.36
CA ARG A 91 -14.42 8.69 -2.50
C ARG A 91 -15.89 8.47 -2.15
N GLN A 92 -16.68 7.96 -3.10
CA GLN A 92 -18.10 7.63 -2.93
C GLN A 92 -18.31 6.26 -2.26
N GLY A 93 -17.27 5.44 -2.15
CA GLY A 93 -17.39 4.11 -1.55
C GLY A 93 -18.16 3.13 -2.43
N ARG A 94 -18.13 3.31 -3.75
CA ARG A 94 -18.86 2.47 -4.71
C ARG A 94 -18.56 0.99 -4.46
N ARG A 95 -19.61 0.17 -4.48
CA ARG A 95 -19.57 -1.27 -4.16
C ARG A 95 -18.49 -1.99 -4.97
N LEU A 96 -18.44 -1.72 -6.27
CA LEU A 96 -17.41 -2.20 -7.19
C LEU A 96 -16.47 -1.04 -7.50
N ARG A 97 -15.21 -1.19 -7.13
CA ARG A 97 -14.17 -0.20 -7.40
C ARG A 97 -12.82 -0.89 -7.55
N TYR A 98 -11.90 -0.26 -8.25
CA TYR A 98 -10.60 -0.85 -8.55
C TYR A 98 -9.50 0.21 -8.58
N LYS A 99 -8.24 -0.18 -8.41
CA LYS A 99 -7.08 0.69 -8.69
C LYS A 99 -6.17 0.01 -9.68
N ILE A 100 -5.65 0.79 -10.62
CA ILE A 100 -4.74 0.34 -11.66
C ILE A 100 -3.39 1.01 -11.40
N ARG A 101 -2.31 0.23 -11.39
CA ARG A 101 -0.98 0.78 -11.21
C ARG A 101 0.11 -0.06 -11.84
N GLU A 102 1.13 0.63 -12.29
CA GLU A 102 2.46 0.06 -12.41
C GLU A 102 3.16 0.12 -11.05
N ARG A 103 3.94 -0.91 -10.75
CA ARG A 103 4.80 -0.98 -9.58
C ARG A 103 6.23 -1.26 -10.02
N LEU A 104 7.15 -0.41 -9.60
CA LEU A 104 8.59 -0.63 -9.69
C LEU A 104 9.14 -0.96 -8.30
N TYR A 105 9.82 -2.10 -8.19
CA TYR A 105 10.65 -2.49 -7.07
C TYR A 105 12.06 -1.93 -7.30
N GLN A 106 12.39 -0.82 -6.65
CA GLN A 106 13.56 0.00 -7.04
C GLN A 106 14.89 -0.74 -6.84
N ASP A 107 14.96 -1.63 -5.85
CA ASP A 107 16.18 -2.39 -5.55
C ASP A 107 16.46 -3.54 -6.52
N THR A 108 15.44 -4.04 -7.23
CA THR A 108 15.59 -5.14 -8.20
C THR A 108 15.36 -4.71 -9.64
N GLY A 109 14.78 -3.53 -9.86
CA GLY A 109 14.33 -3.09 -11.18
C GLY A 109 13.04 -3.78 -11.66
N GLU A 110 12.50 -4.73 -10.90
CA GLU A 110 11.31 -5.50 -11.32
C GLU A 110 10.09 -4.58 -11.44
N ARG A 111 9.37 -4.73 -12.55
CA ARG A 111 8.15 -3.98 -12.84
C ARG A 111 6.95 -4.93 -12.89
N GLN A 112 5.86 -4.54 -12.23
CA GLN A 112 4.60 -5.28 -12.24
C GLN A 112 3.45 -4.36 -12.61
N PHE A 113 2.59 -4.81 -13.52
CA PHE A 113 1.29 -4.20 -13.74
C PHE A 113 0.27 -4.83 -12.80
N GLU A 114 -0.30 -4.04 -11.91
CA GLU A 114 -1.19 -4.49 -10.84
C GLU A 114 -2.59 -3.88 -10.95
N ILE A 115 -3.60 -4.74 -10.84
CA ILE A 115 -5.01 -4.34 -10.74
C ILE A 115 -5.52 -4.83 -9.39
N LYS A 116 -6.01 -3.89 -8.58
CA LYS A 116 -6.60 -4.18 -7.27
C LYS A 116 -8.09 -3.95 -7.32
N LEU A 117 -8.87 -5.02 -7.17
CA LEU A 117 -10.32 -5.01 -7.14
C LEU A 117 -10.82 -5.02 -5.70
N LYS A 118 -11.88 -4.27 -5.42
CA LYS A 118 -12.62 -4.33 -4.16
C LYS A 118 -14.07 -4.73 -4.43
N ASN A 119 -14.48 -5.87 -3.89
CA ASN A 119 -15.82 -6.41 -4.07
C ASN A 119 -16.83 -5.85 -3.05
N GLY A 120 -18.11 -6.23 -3.22
CA GLY A 120 -19.21 -5.76 -2.39
C GLY A 120 -19.18 -6.22 -0.93
N HIS A 121 -18.39 -7.26 -0.61
CA HIS A 121 -18.19 -7.75 0.75
C HIS A 121 -16.95 -7.13 1.42
N GLY A 122 -16.29 -6.17 0.75
CA GLY A 122 -15.14 -5.45 1.30
C GLY A 122 -13.81 -6.18 1.16
N GLU A 123 -13.80 -7.36 0.55
CA GLU A 123 -12.60 -8.12 0.22
C GLU A 123 -11.86 -7.46 -0.95
N THR A 124 -10.53 -7.55 -0.89
CA THR A 124 -9.64 -7.06 -1.95
C THR A 124 -9.00 -8.24 -2.67
N VAL A 125 -9.14 -8.26 -4.00
CA VAL A 125 -8.49 -9.24 -4.89
C VAL A 125 -7.44 -8.51 -5.72
N LYS A 126 -6.21 -9.01 -5.71
CA LYS A 126 -5.10 -8.44 -6.49
C LYS A 126 -4.75 -9.34 -7.67
N HIS A 127 -4.83 -8.79 -8.88
CA HIS A 127 -4.29 -9.38 -10.10
C HIS A 127 -2.98 -8.66 -10.46
N ARG A 128 -2.02 -9.39 -11.04
CA ARG A 128 -0.77 -8.81 -11.52
C ARG A 128 -0.20 -9.56 -12.71
N ARG A 129 0.54 -8.86 -13.56
CA ARG A 129 1.48 -9.42 -14.53
C ARG A 129 2.86 -8.77 -14.38
N LEU A 130 3.92 -9.49 -14.72
CA LEU A 130 5.25 -8.90 -14.87
C LEU A 130 5.28 -8.02 -16.12
N LEU A 131 6.13 -7.00 -16.08
CA LEU A 131 6.49 -6.19 -17.24
C LEU A 131 7.97 -6.43 -17.54
N HIS A 132 8.28 -6.73 -18.79
CA HIS A 132 9.64 -7.02 -19.26
C HIS A 132 10.13 -5.88 -20.17
N GLY A 133 11.43 -5.55 -20.05
CA GLY A 133 12.05 -4.54 -20.90
C GLY A 133 11.31 -3.19 -20.88
N ASP A 134 10.96 -2.72 -22.06
CA ASP A 134 10.27 -1.46 -22.34
C ASP A 134 8.73 -1.58 -22.38
N GLU A 135 8.17 -2.75 -22.05
CA GLU A 135 6.72 -2.94 -22.00
C GLU A 135 6.03 -1.83 -21.19
N HIS A 136 4.95 -1.30 -21.74
CA HIS A 136 4.12 -0.30 -21.11
C HIS A 136 2.78 -0.91 -20.66
N VAL A 137 2.23 -0.42 -19.55
CA VAL A 137 1.02 -1.03 -18.96
C VAL A 137 -0.23 -0.88 -19.83
N LEU A 138 -0.23 0.10 -20.75
CA LEU A 138 -1.35 0.39 -21.66
C LEU A 138 -1.13 -0.14 -23.09
N ASP A 139 -0.09 -0.93 -23.32
CA ASP A 139 0.10 -1.65 -24.59
C ASP A 139 -1.00 -2.72 -24.79
N PRO A 140 -1.19 -3.28 -26.00
CA PRO A 140 -2.26 -4.24 -26.28
C PRO A 140 -2.36 -5.40 -25.28
N ALA A 141 -1.23 -5.96 -24.86
CA ALA A 141 -1.20 -7.02 -23.83
C ALA A 141 -1.69 -6.53 -22.46
N GLY A 142 -1.33 -5.30 -22.08
CA GLY A 142 -1.80 -4.67 -20.84
C GLY A 142 -3.28 -4.33 -20.87
N GLN A 143 -3.77 -3.80 -22.00
CA GLN A 143 -5.19 -3.53 -22.22
C GLN A 143 -6.02 -4.82 -22.19
N GLY A 144 -5.54 -5.87 -22.85
CA GLY A 144 -6.18 -7.20 -22.82
C GLY A 144 -6.24 -7.77 -21.41
N PHE A 145 -5.15 -7.68 -20.64
CA PHE A 145 -5.14 -8.10 -19.23
C PHE A 145 -6.14 -7.30 -18.38
N LEU A 146 -6.20 -5.98 -18.55
CA LEU A 146 -7.15 -5.12 -17.84
C LEU A 146 -8.60 -5.45 -18.19
N ALA A 147 -8.90 -5.59 -19.48
CA ALA A 147 -10.24 -5.94 -19.96
C ALA A 147 -10.68 -7.32 -19.45
N GLY A 148 -9.80 -8.32 -19.48
CA GLY A 148 -10.09 -9.64 -18.95
C GLY A 148 -10.37 -9.63 -17.45
N VAL A 149 -9.57 -8.89 -16.67
CA VAL A 149 -9.76 -8.77 -15.21
C VAL A 149 -11.08 -8.06 -14.87
N LEU A 150 -11.38 -6.92 -15.50
CA LEU A 150 -12.61 -6.16 -15.21
C LEU A 150 -13.87 -6.83 -15.76
N GLY A 151 -13.79 -7.40 -16.96
CA GLY A 151 -14.88 -8.16 -17.57
C GLY A 151 -15.21 -9.40 -16.75
N GLY A 152 -14.20 -10.20 -16.37
CA GLY A 152 -14.41 -11.42 -15.61
C GLY A 152 -14.91 -11.18 -14.17
N ALA A 153 -14.37 -10.17 -13.48
CA ALA A 153 -14.71 -9.93 -12.07
C ALA A 153 -15.98 -9.10 -11.87
N TYR A 154 -16.23 -8.11 -12.73
CA TYR A 154 -17.31 -7.14 -12.57
C TYR A 154 -18.31 -7.10 -13.73
N GLY A 155 -18.05 -7.79 -14.85
CA GLY A 155 -18.89 -7.70 -16.03
C GLY A 155 -18.87 -6.33 -16.70
N VAL A 156 -17.78 -5.56 -16.53
CA VAL A 156 -17.66 -4.20 -17.08
C VAL A 156 -16.50 -4.09 -18.05
N ALA A 157 -16.65 -3.27 -19.07
CA ALA A 157 -15.57 -2.93 -19.98
C ALA A 157 -14.46 -2.16 -19.27
N ALA A 158 -13.23 -2.33 -19.77
CA ALA A 158 -12.11 -1.49 -19.35
C ALA A 158 -12.38 -0.02 -19.72
N PRO A 159 -12.05 0.94 -18.82
CA PRO A 159 -12.21 2.35 -19.12
C PRO A 159 -11.30 2.77 -20.28
N GLN A 160 -11.83 3.59 -21.18
CA GLN A 160 -11.05 4.22 -22.25
C GLN A 160 -10.32 5.46 -21.73
N GLY A 161 -9.23 5.84 -22.39
CA GLY A 161 -8.49 7.06 -22.06
C GLY A 161 -7.77 7.03 -20.71
N LEU A 162 -7.38 5.83 -20.24
CA LEU A 162 -6.50 5.73 -19.07
C LEU A 162 -5.18 6.43 -19.34
N ARG A 163 -4.71 7.18 -18.35
CA ARG A 163 -3.41 7.86 -18.37
C ARG A 163 -2.75 7.79 -17.00
N PRO A 164 -1.41 7.93 -16.91
CA PRO A 164 -0.75 8.17 -15.64
C PRO A 164 -1.40 9.36 -14.91
N SER A 165 -1.69 9.18 -13.63
CA SER A 165 -2.43 10.15 -12.81
C SER A 165 -1.65 10.57 -11.57
N LEU A 166 -1.03 9.62 -10.87
CA LEU A 166 -0.32 9.87 -9.62
C LEU A 166 0.91 8.98 -9.53
N VAL A 167 2.04 9.53 -9.08
CA VAL A 167 3.23 8.76 -8.74
C VAL A 167 3.44 8.78 -7.22
N THR A 168 3.75 7.62 -6.64
CA THR A 168 4.11 7.50 -5.24
C THR A 168 5.46 6.82 -5.07
N ASP A 169 6.35 7.39 -4.25
CA ASP A 169 7.63 6.81 -3.85
C ASP A 169 7.64 6.60 -2.33
N TYR A 170 8.17 5.48 -1.83
CA TYR A 170 8.29 5.21 -0.39
C TYR A 170 9.26 4.06 -0.10
N GLN A 171 9.64 3.92 1.16
CA GLN A 171 10.41 2.78 1.70
C GLN A 171 9.48 1.83 2.46
N ARG A 172 9.68 0.52 2.33
CA ARG A 172 8.81 -0.49 2.98
C ARG A 172 9.62 -1.59 3.63
N ALA A 173 9.29 -1.88 4.90
CA ALA A 173 9.58 -3.15 5.56
C ALA A 173 8.34 -4.05 5.53
N THR A 174 8.55 -5.37 5.43
CA THR A 174 7.45 -6.35 5.45
C THR A 174 7.73 -7.40 6.52
N PHE A 175 6.76 -7.60 7.40
CA PHE A 175 6.80 -8.58 8.48
C PHE A 175 5.74 -9.65 8.24
N VAL A 176 6.09 -10.91 8.45
CA VAL A 176 5.23 -12.07 8.17
C VAL A 176 5.20 -13.00 9.38
N ALA A 177 3.99 -13.43 9.73
CA ALA A 177 3.73 -14.58 10.58
C ALA A 177 2.74 -15.50 9.84
N ASP A 178 2.43 -16.66 10.41
CA ASP A 178 1.53 -17.60 9.74
C ASP A 178 0.15 -16.97 9.46
N GLY A 179 -0.26 -16.98 8.19
CA GLY A 179 -1.51 -16.36 7.72
C GLY A 179 -1.61 -14.82 7.87
N GLN A 180 -0.54 -14.12 8.28
CA GLN A 180 -0.56 -12.69 8.57
C GLN A 180 0.64 -11.97 7.92
N ARG A 181 0.36 -10.84 7.26
CA ARG A 181 1.40 -9.96 6.72
C ARG A 181 1.16 -8.52 7.15
N VAL A 182 2.20 -7.89 7.68
CA VAL A 182 2.21 -6.48 8.03
C VAL A 182 3.21 -5.77 7.13
N THR A 183 2.79 -4.74 6.42
CA THR A 183 3.72 -3.90 5.66
C THR A 183 3.78 -2.52 6.26
N CYS A 184 4.98 -1.99 6.42
CA CYS A 184 5.25 -0.74 7.12
C CYS A 184 5.93 0.21 6.15
N ASP A 185 5.21 1.24 5.71
CA ASP A 185 5.66 2.19 4.69
C ASP A 185 6.02 3.53 5.31
N ALA A 186 7.17 4.08 4.93
CA ALA A 186 7.69 5.32 5.45
C ALA A 186 8.24 6.22 4.33
N GLY A 187 8.28 7.52 4.60
CA GLY A 187 8.81 8.52 3.66
C GLY A 187 8.01 8.59 2.36
N LEU A 188 6.68 8.52 2.45
CA LEU A 188 5.80 8.58 1.30
C LEU A 188 5.89 9.96 0.62
N VAL A 189 6.31 9.98 -0.63
CA VAL A 189 6.24 11.13 -1.53
C VAL A 189 5.16 10.87 -2.55
N VAL A 190 4.32 11.86 -2.81
CA VAL A 190 3.25 11.78 -3.80
C VAL A 190 3.40 12.93 -4.80
N ARG A 191 3.32 12.62 -6.09
CA ARG A 191 3.36 13.58 -7.19
C ARG A 191 2.12 13.46 -8.06
N ASP A 192 1.44 14.57 -8.31
CA ASP A 192 0.41 14.67 -9.36
C ASP A 192 1.11 14.71 -10.73
N VAL A 193 0.74 13.80 -11.62
CA VAL A 193 1.34 13.74 -12.97
C VAL A 193 0.82 14.87 -13.86
N CYS A 194 -0.40 15.36 -13.61
CA CYS A 194 -1.05 16.35 -14.46
C CYS A 194 -0.41 17.74 -14.35
N ASP A 195 -0.04 18.16 -13.14
CA ASP A 195 0.49 19.51 -12.89
C ASP A 195 1.86 19.52 -12.18
N GLY A 196 2.40 18.34 -11.85
CA GLY A 196 3.73 18.19 -11.25
C GLY A 196 3.80 18.48 -9.75
N ARG A 197 2.69 18.87 -9.10
CA ARG A 197 2.66 19.17 -7.66
C ARG A 197 3.13 17.97 -6.83
N VAL A 198 3.81 18.25 -5.72
CA VAL A 198 4.37 17.23 -4.82
C VAL A 198 3.96 17.49 -3.38
N VAL A 199 3.58 16.44 -2.67
CA VAL A 199 3.43 16.44 -1.21
C VAL A 199 4.24 15.30 -0.59
N ARG A 200 4.68 15.51 0.64
CA ARG A 200 5.40 14.51 1.43
C ARG A 200 4.60 14.20 2.68
N ALA A 201 4.48 12.91 2.98
CA ALA A 201 3.88 12.51 4.23
C ALA A 201 4.80 12.88 5.41
N ASP A 202 4.20 13.08 6.58
CA ASP A 202 4.91 13.35 7.82
C ASP A 202 6.00 12.30 8.07
N GLY A 203 7.22 12.77 8.28
CA GLY A 203 8.38 11.93 8.54
C GLY A 203 8.32 11.18 9.88
N GLY A 204 7.43 11.59 10.78
CA GLY A 204 7.13 10.94 12.06
C GLY A 204 6.05 9.86 11.99
N LEU A 205 5.51 9.55 10.81
CA LEU A 205 4.47 8.52 10.63
C LEU A 205 4.93 7.34 9.78
N VAL A 206 4.52 6.14 10.23
CA VAL A 206 4.59 4.90 9.47
C VAL A 206 3.18 4.50 9.06
N LEU A 207 2.96 4.31 7.76
CA LEU A 207 1.73 3.71 7.25
C LEU A 207 1.84 2.19 7.40
N VAL A 208 1.20 1.66 8.44
CA VAL A 208 1.14 0.23 8.72
C VAL A 208 -0.12 -0.35 8.08
N GLU A 209 0.05 -1.35 7.21
CA GLU A 209 -1.06 -2.08 6.60
C GLU A 209 -1.02 -3.55 7.06
N THR A 210 -2.02 -3.98 7.83
CA THR A 210 -2.22 -5.39 8.21
C THR A 210 -3.02 -6.11 7.12
N LYS A 211 -2.65 -7.36 6.84
CA LYS A 211 -3.19 -8.17 5.75
C LYS A 211 -3.48 -9.58 6.24
N THR A 212 -4.70 -10.06 6.03
CA THR A 212 -5.13 -11.39 6.50
C THR A 212 -6.28 -11.95 5.65
N ARG A 213 -6.46 -13.28 5.68
CA ARG A 213 -7.62 -13.98 5.07
C ARG A 213 -8.92 -13.84 5.89
N GLY A 214 -8.84 -13.38 7.15
CA GLY A 214 -10.00 -13.36 8.08
C GLY A 214 -10.26 -11.99 8.74
N GLN A 215 -10.78 -12.01 9.97
CA GLN A 215 -11.13 -10.81 10.76
C GLN A 215 -9.92 -10.15 11.44
N LEU A 216 -10.15 -9.35 12.49
CA LEU A 216 -9.12 -8.63 13.28
C LEU A 216 -7.91 -9.51 13.62
N THR A 217 -6.75 -9.12 13.11
CA THR A 217 -5.46 -9.75 13.39
C THR A 217 -4.97 -9.39 14.79
N GLU A 218 -4.01 -10.15 15.32
CA GLU A 218 -3.35 -9.77 16.57
C GLU A 218 -2.62 -8.43 16.44
N ALA A 219 -1.99 -8.17 15.28
CA ALA A 219 -1.39 -6.88 14.98
C ALA A 219 -2.42 -5.73 15.08
N ASP A 220 -3.65 -5.93 14.60
CA ASP A 220 -4.73 -4.94 14.76
C ASP A 220 -5.05 -4.70 16.24
N ARG A 221 -5.12 -5.77 17.06
CA ARG A 221 -5.40 -5.66 18.51
C ARG A 221 -4.28 -4.93 19.25
N VAL A 222 -3.01 -5.19 18.89
CA VAL A 222 -1.85 -4.49 19.47
C VAL A 222 -1.94 -3.00 19.16
N LEU A 223 -2.19 -2.62 17.91
CA LEU A 223 -2.34 -1.21 17.51
C LEU A 223 -3.50 -0.53 18.26
N HIS A 224 -4.62 -1.23 18.44
CA HIS A 224 -5.74 -0.72 19.22
C HIS A 224 -5.38 -0.49 20.70
N ARG A 225 -4.55 -1.34 21.32
CA ARG A 225 -4.08 -1.14 22.70
C ARG A 225 -3.20 0.11 22.84
N PHE A 226 -2.46 0.47 21.80
CA PHE A 226 -1.73 1.74 21.72
C PHE A 226 -2.63 2.94 21.35
N GLY A 227 -3.95 2.77 21.33
CA GLY A 227 -4.90 3.83 20.97
C GLY A 227 -4.93 4.17 19.48
N VAL A 228 -4.23 3.41 18.63
CA VAL A 228 -4.18 3.65 17.18
C VAL A 228 -5.35 2.95 16.51
N ARG A 229 -6.23 3.73 15.88
CA ARG A 229 -7.42 3.24 15.17
C ARG A 229 -7.13 3.05 13.68
N ALA A 230 -7.84 2.11 13.06
CA ALA A 230 -7.75 1.93 11.62
C ALA A 230 -8.19 3.21 10.90
N ALA A 231 -7.38 3.64 9.95
CA ALA A 231 -7.62 4.79 9.10
C ALA A 231 -8.10 4.32 7.74
N GLU A 232 -9.14 4.97 7.22
CA GLU A 232 -9.47 4.87 5.80
C GLU A 232 -8.47 5.68 4.99
N PHE A 233 -7.34 5.06 4.68
CA PHE A 233 -6.26 5.71 3.96
C PHE A 233 -5.70 4.79 2.89
N THR A 234 -5.57 5.31 1.67
CA THR A 234 -4.77 4.66 0.64
C THR A 234 -3.84 5.69 0.05
N LYS A 235 -2.62 5.30 -0.33
CA LYS A 235 -1.61 6.23 -0.87
C LYS A 235 -2.13 7.04 -2.07
N TYR A 236 -2.95 6.39 -2.91
CA TYR A 236 -3.59 7.02 -4.06
C TYR A 236 -4.61 8.09 -3.65
N CYS A 237 -5.66 7.68 -2.94
CA CYS A 237 -6.74 8.59 -2.57
C CYS A 237 -6.28 9.67 -1.58
N GLY A 238 -5.48 9.30 -0.59
CA GLY A 238 -4.93 10.22 0.40
C GLY A 238 -3.93 11.19 -0.21
N GLY A 239 -3.12 10.74 -1.17
CA GLY A 239 -2.21 11.57 -1.94
C GLY A 239 -2.93 12.60 -2.79
N PHE A 240 -3.91 12.19 -3.60
CA PHE A 240 -4.73 13.12 -4.38
C PHE A 240 -5.52 14.08 -3.49
N ALA A 241 -6.09 13.60 -2.39
CA ALA A 241 -6.78 14.44 -1.42
C ALA A 241 -5.89 15.54 -0.80
N ALA A 242 -4.58 15.28 -0.64
CA ALA A 242 -3.62 16.26 -0.17
C ALA A 242 -3.19 17.23 -1.28
N LEU A 243 -2.96 16.74 -2.50
CA LEU A 243 -2.53 17.54 -3.66
C LEU A 243 -3.63 18.43 -4.23
N ARG A 244 -4.87 17.91 -4.26
CA ARG A 244 -6.04 18.52 -4.89
C ARG A 244 -7.23 18.53 -3.92
N PRO A 245 -7.24 19.43 -2.91
CA PRO A 245 -8.32 19.50 -1.92
C PRO A 245 -9.70 19.77 -2.53
N ASP A 246 -9.74 20.38 -3.72
CA ASP A 246 -10.92 20.65 -4.55
C ASP A 246 -11.68 19.39 -4.96
N LEU A 247 -11.01 18.24 -5.06
CA LEU A 247 -11.65 16.95 -5.38
C LEU A 247 -12.54 16.43 -4.24
N GLY A 248 -12.42 17.01 -3.05
CA GLY A 248 -13.18 16.68 -1.85
C GLY A 248 -12.65 15.44 -1.12
N VAL A 249 -12.43 15.57 0.18
CA VAL A 249 -11.71 14.56 0.98
C VAL A 249 -12.62 13.63 1.81
N ASN A 250 -13.92 13.94 1.90
CA ASN A 250 -14.97 13.23 2.66
C ASN A 250 -14.42 12.54 3.93
N ARG A 251 -14.59 11.21 4.02
CA ARG A 251 -14.21 10.37 5.17
C ARG A 251 -12.70 10.23 5.41
N TRP A 252 -11.86 10.69 4.48
CA TRP A 252 -10.40 10.62 4.61
C TRP A 252 -9.80 11.86 5.24
N ALA A 253 -10.58 12.92 5.47
CA ALA A 253 -10.08 14.23 5.89
C ALA A 253 -9.15 14.17 7.11
N ARG A 254 -9.53 13.39 8.14
CA ARG A 254 -8.70 13.19 9.35
C ARG A 254 -7.38 12.50 9.02
N ALA A 255 -7.43 11.41 8.27
CA ALA A 255 -6.24 10.63 7.91
C ALA A 255 -5.30 11.42 6.99
N VAL A 256 -5.86 12.20 6.05
CA VAL A 256 -5.10 13.06 5.14
C VAL A 256 -4.40 14.18 5.91
N ARG A 257 -5.10 14.87 6.83
CA ARG A 257 -4.47 15.91 7.67
C ARG A 257 -3.36 15.37 8.56
N LEU A 258 -3.56 14.17 9.11
CA LEU A 258 -2.53 13.51 9.91
C LEU A 258 -1.33 13.12 9.06
N ALA A 259 -1.56 12.49 7.89
CA ALA A 259 -0.49 12.04 7.02
C ALA A 259 0.26 13.19 6.33
N PHE A 260 -0.43 14.28 5.99
CA PHE A 260 0.09 15.43 5.25
C PHE A 260 -0.25 16.74 5.99
N PRO A 261 0.44 17.04 7.11
CA PRO A 261 0.21 18.28 7.84
C PRO A 261 0.58 19.49 6.97
N ARG A 262 -0.27 20.53 6.98
CA ARG A 262 0.02 21.79 6.27
C ARG A 262 1.22 22.47 6.94
N GLY A 263 2.28 22.75 6.19
CA GLY A 263 3.47 23.48 6.68
C GLY A 263 4.79 22.71 6.67
N ALA A 264 4.81 21.43 6.26
CA ALA A 264 6.05 20.70 6.03
C ALA A 264 6.54 20.90 4.58
N CYS A 265 7.02 22.10 4.27
CA CYS A 265 7.80 22.38 3.05
C CYS A 265 9.29 22.17 3.34
#